data_AF-A0A0X3Y1E0-F1
#
_entry.id   AF-A0A0X3Y1E0-F1
#
_cell.length_a   1.000
_cell.length_b   1.000
_cell.length_c   1.000
_cell.angle_alpha   90.00
_cell.angle_beta   90.00
_cell.angle_gamma   90.00
#
_symmetry.space_group_name_H-M   'P 1'
#
loop_
_entity.id
_entity.type
_entity.pdbx_description
1 polymer ?
#
loop_
_entity_poly.entity_id
_entity_poly.type
_entity_poly.pdbx_seq_one_letter_code
_entity_poly.pdbx_strand_id
1 'polypeptide(L)'
;MFIGFLVFILLIFLKYEMEPLYIIQFILLAMGIFISIFSFIYSSVSYNKKREKEDIKLLEFKIVTKWRELEEIVNEIDDTKENKTSTSIIGYLFNKNFIDKSNYVTMKNFLRMRNEIVHNPNHNYSAMEMKNMLNDVDNIISNKII
;
A
#
# COMPACT_ATOMS: atom_id res chain seq x y z
N MET A 1 15.36 26.72 -9.50
CA MET A 1 15.23 26.59 -10.98
C MET A 1 14.21 27.55 -11.57
N PHE A 2 12.96 27.61 -11.07
CA PHE A 2 11.92 28.47 -11.65
C PHE A 2 12.21 29.98 -11.60
N ILE A 3 12.67 30.50 -10.45
CA ILE A 3 13.08 31.91 -10.31
C ILE A 3 14.26 32.24 -11.24
N GLY A 4 15.24 31.32 -11.38
CA GLY A 4 16.36 31.49 -12.30
C GLY A 4 15.93 31.52 -13.77
N PHE A 5 14.93 30.71 -14.14
CA PHE A 5 14.33 30.73 -15.48
C PHE A 5 13.57 32.04 -15.76
N LEU A 6 12.81 32.55 -14.79
CA LEU A 6 12.13 33.85 -14.90
C LEU A 6 13.12 35.01 -15.03
N VAL A 7 14.21 34.99 -14.26
CA VAL A 7 15.27 36.00 -14.34
C VAL A 7 16.00 35.92 -15.69
N PHE A 8 16.28 34.73 -16.21
CA PHE A 8 16.89 34.55 -17.53
C PHE A 8 16.00 35.11 -18.65
N ILE A 9 14.69 34.85 -18.58
CA ILE A 9 13.73 35.40 -19.53
C ILE A 9 13.65 36.92 -19.43
N LEU A 10 13.63 37.47 -18.21
CA LEU A 10 13.64 38.93 -17.99
C LEU A 10 14.89 39.57 -18.62
N LEU A 11 16.05 38.94 -18.48
CA LEU A 11 17.30 39.39 -19.10
C LEU A 11 17.26 39.36 -20.63
N ILE A 12 16.60 38.36 -21.23
CA ILE A 12 16.35 38.32 -22.68
C ILE A 12 15.47 39.50 -23.09
N PHE A 13 14.38 39.76 -22.38
CA PHE A 13 13.48 40.86 -22.72
C PHE A 13 14.13 42.24 -22.60
N LEU A 14 14.93 42.45 -21.56
CA LEU A 14 15.72 43.68 -21.40
C LEU A 14 16.76 43.86 -22.52
N LYS A 15 17.36 42.76 -22.99
CA LYS A 15 18.34 42.79 -24.09
C LYS A 15 17.72 43.17 -25.44
N TYR A 16 16.45 42.87 -25.67
CA TYR A 16 15.75 43.14 -26.94
C TYR A 16 14.91 44.43 -26.93
N GLU A 17 15.05 45.27 -25.89
CA GLU A 17 14.31 46.55 -25.73
C GLU A 17 12.80 46.42 -25.97
N MET A 18 12.23 45.29 -25.57
CA MET A 18 10.81 45.01 -25.78
C MET A 18 9.95 45.99 -24.97
N GLU A 19 8.86 46.48 -25.56
CA GLU A 19 7.99 47.42 -24.84
C GLU A 19 7.47 46.80 -23.53
N PRO A 20 7.36 47.58 -22.44
CA PRO A 20 6.93 47.09 -21.14
C PRO A 20 5.60 46.33 -21.15
N LEU A 21 4.70 46.69 -22.07
CA LEU A 21 3.41 46.02 -22.24
C LEU A 21 3.55 44.54 -22.63
N TYR A 22 4.47 44.22 -23.54
CA TYR A 22 4.72 42.84 -23.97
C TYR A 22 5.34 41.99 -22.85
N ILE A 23 6.19 42.61 -22.02
CA ILE A 23 6.81 41.95 -20.87
C ILE A 23 5.74 41.56 -19.85
N ILE A 24 4.80 42.47 -19.55
CA ILE A 24 3.69 42.20 -18.62
C ILE A 24 2.78 41.10 -19.17
N GLN A 25 2.41 41.14 -20.45
CA GLN A 25 1.60 40.10 -21.10
C GLN A 25 2.27 38.72 -21.02
N PHE A 26 3.58 38.66 -21.28
CA PHE A 26 4.34 37.42 -21.18
C PHE A 26 4.37 36.87 -19.75
N ILE A 27 4.60 37.73 -18.75
CA ILE A 27 4.61 37.32 -17.33
C ILE A 27 3.24 36.75 -16.94
N LEU A 28 2.14 37.40 -17.34
CA LEU A 28 0.78 36.93 -17.05
C LEU A 28 0.50 35.58 -17.71
N LEU A 29 0.91 35.40 -18.97
CA LEU A 29 0.75 34.15 -19.70
C LEU A 29 1.57 33.02 -19.06
N ALA A 30 2.83 33.29 -18.71
CA ALA A 30 3.70 32.34 -18.03
C ALA A 30 3.16 31.95 -16.65
N MET A 31 2.61 32.92 -15.90
CA MET A 31 2.01 32.67 -14.58
C MET A 31 0.75 31.81 -14.70
N GLY A 32 -0.10 32.07 -15.71
CA GLY A 32 -1.28 31.25 -15.99
C GLY A 32 -0.92 29.81 -16.31
N ILE A 33 0.03 29.59 -17.24
CA ILE A 33 0.52 28.26 -17.60
C ILE A 33 1.11 27.56 -16.38
N PHE A 34 1.91 28.26 -15.58
CA PHE A 34 2.52 27.70 -14.37
C PHE A 34 1.46 27.24 -13.37
N ILE A 35 0.47 28.09 -13.06
CA ILE A 35 -0.62 27.74 -12.14
C ILE A 35 -1.39 26.51 -12.62
N SER A 36 -1.70 26.43 -13.93
CA SER A 36 -2.40 25.29 -14.50
C SER A 36 -1.61 23.98 -14.38
N ILE A 37 -0.31 24.01 -14.72
CA ILE A 37 0.56 22.84 -14.60
C ILE A 37 0.69 22.43 -13.12
N PHE A 38 0.91 23.39 -12.23
CA PHE A 38 1.08 23.10 -10.80
C PHE A 38 -0.19 22.54 -10.17
N SER A 39 -1.36 23.07 -10.54
CA SER A 39 -2.65 22.57 -10.09
C SER A 39 -2.88 21.12 -10.52
N PHE A 40 -2.55 20.80 -11.78
CA PHE A 40 -2.67 19.43 -12.30
C PHE A 40 -1.72 18.46 -11.58
N ILE A 41 -0.44 18.81 -11.44
CA ILE A 41 0.54 17.99 -10.74
C ILE A 41 0.12 17.78 -9.28
N TYR A 42 -0.23 18.84 -8.57
CA TYR A 42 -0.64 18.75 -7.16
C TYR A 42 -1.87 17.86 -6.97
N SER A 43 -2.87 18.01 -7.83
CA SER A 43 -4.08 17.18 -7.81
C SER A 43 -3.75 15.70 -8.06
N SER A 44 -2.92 15.40 -9.07
CA SER A 44 -2.54 14.02 -9.41
C SER A 44 -1.77 13.32 -8.29
N VAL A 45 -0.81 14.00 -7.66
CA VAL A 45 0.00 13.46 -6.55
C VAL A 45 -0.87 13.22 -5.32
N SER A 46 -1.74 14.17 -4.99
CA SER A 46 -2.68 14.05 -3.85
C SER A 46 -3.65 12.89 -4.04
N TYR A 47 -4.22 12.76 -5.24
CA TYR A 47 -5.13 11.66 -5.59
C TYR A 47 -4.44 10.29 -5.49
N ASN A 48 -3.25 10.15 -6.05
CA ASN A 48 -2.49 8.89 -6.02
C ASN A 48 -2.14 8.49 -4.57
N LYS A 49 -1.74 9.44 -3.72
CA LYS A 49 -1.45 9.17 -2.31
C LYS A 49 -2.69 8.74 -1.53
N LYS A 50 -3.87 9.27 -1.86
CA LYS A 50 -5.12 8.84 -1.24
C LYS A 50 -5.49 7.42 -1.66
N ARG A 51 -5.37 7.10 -2.96
CA ARG A 51 -5.63 5.76 -3.50
C ARG A 51 -4.70 4.71 -2.92
N GLU A 52 -3.41 5.00 -2.81
CA GLU A 52 -2.43 4.09 -2.20
C GLU A 52 -2.79 3.76 -0.74
N LYS A 53 -3.24 4.76 0.04
CA LYS A 53 -3.72 4.53 1.40
C LYS A 53 -5.00 3.69 1.45
N GLU A 54 -5.92 3.90 0.53
CA GLU A 54 -7.14 3.09 0.41
C GLU A 54 -6.80 1.63 0.04
N ASP A 55 -5.87 1.43 -0.89
CA ASP A 55 -5.39 0.11 -1.30
C ASP A 55 -4.70 -0.62 -0.13
N ILE A 56 -3.89 0.09 0.67
CA ILE A 56 -3.25 -0.46 1.88
C ILE A 56 -4.30 -0.91 2.90
N LYS A 57 -5.29 -0.07 3.21
CA LYS A 57 -6.38 -0.44 4.14
C LYS A 57 -7.19 -1.64 3.66
N LEU A 58 -7.41 -1.74 2.35
CA LEU A 58 -8.09 -2.89 1.77
C LEU A 58 -7.25 -4.18 1.90
N LEU A 59 -5.93 -4.09 1.79
CA LEU A 59 -5.02 -5.21 2.04
C LEU A 59 -4.97 -5.60 3.53
N GLU A 60 -4.93 -4.63 4.43
CA GLU A 60 -5.04 -4.86 5.89
C GLU A 60 -6.30 -5.65 6.22
N PHE A 61 -7.45 -5.21 5.70
CA PHE A 61 -8.73 -5.91 5.85
C PHE A 61 -8.67 -7.33 5.30
N LYS A 62 -8.09 -7.52 4.11
CA LYS A 62 -7.93 -8.86 3.51
C LYS A 62 -7.09 -9.79 4.37
N ILE A 63 -6.00 -9.30 4.98
CA ILE A 63 -5.17 -10.10 5.88
C ILE A 63 -5.96 -10.58 7.10
N VAL A 64 -6.73 -9.68 7.72
CA VAL A 64 -7.56 -10.03 8.89
C VAL A 64 -8.64 -11.04 8.52
N THR A 65 -9.36 -10.82 7.41
CA THR A 65 -10.41 -11.74 6.95
C THR A 65 -9.83 -13.09 6.54
N LYS A 66 -8.69 -13.11 5.84
CA LYS A 66 -8.02 -14.35 5.44
C LYS A 66 -7.58 -15.18 6.65
N TRP A 67 -7.10 -14.53 7.71
CA TRP A 67 -6.82 -15.23 8.97
C TRP A 67 -8.10 -15.85 9.54
N ARG A 68 -9.21 -15.11 9.57
CA ARG A 68 -10.48 -15.63 10.06
C ARG A 68 -11.01 -16.80 9.24
N GLU A 69 -10.91 -16.76 7.92
CA GLU A 69 -11.24 -17.90 7.04
C GLU A 69 -10.44 -19.15 7.44
N LEU A 70 -9.14 -19.00 7.71
CA LEU A 70 -8.31 -20.10 8.21
C LEU A 70 -8.80 -20.64 9.56
N GLU A 71 -9.22 -19.77 10.49
CA GLU A 71 -9.79 -20.21 11.77
C GLU A 71 -11.08 -20.99 11.57
N GLU A 72 -11.96 -20.54 10.67
CA GLU A 72 -13.21 -21.23 10.33
C GLU A 72 -12.93 -22.61 9.73
N ILE A 73 -12.04 -22.72 8.73
CA ILE A 73 -11.63 -24.00 8.12
C ILE A 73 -11.07 -24.95 9.19
N VAL A 74 -10.19 -24.46 10.06
CA VAL A 74 -9.57 -25.31 11.09
C VAL A 74 -10.58 -25.78 12.14
N ASN A 75 -11.59 -24.96 12.46
CA ASN A 75 -12.67 -25.35 13.34
C ASN A 75 -13.61 -26.39 12.70
N GLU A 76 -13.77 -26.37 11.38
CA GLU A 76 -14.57 -27.37 10.65
C GLU A 76 -13.89 -28.74 10.58
N ILE A 77 -12.58 -28.78 10.37
CA ILE A 77 -11.81 -30.05 10.30
C ILE A 77 -11.44 -30.62 11.67
N ASP A 78 -11.60 -29.85 12.74
CA ASP A 78 -11.22 -30.28 14.07
C ASP A 78 -12.34 -31.00 14.82
N ASP A 79 -12.25 -32.33 14.85
CA ASP A 79 -13.17 -33.20 15.58
C ASP A 79 -13.20 -32.95 17.10
N THR A 80 -12.17 -32.31 17.67
CA THR A 80 -12.03 -32.16 19.13
C THR A 80 -12.87 -31.01 19.72
N LYS A 81 -13.38 -30.09 18.89
CA LYS A 81 -14.21 -28.92 19.29
C LYS A 81 -13.63 -28.07 20.44
N GLU A 82 -12.32 -28.17 20.71
CA GLU A 82 -11.68 -27.31 21.68
C GLU A 82 -11.50 -25.90 21.10
N ASN A 83 -11.78 -24.86 21.90
CA ASN A 83 -11.53 -23.49 21.48
C ASN A 83 -10.03 -23.26 21.27
N LYS A 84 -9.58 -23.28 20.02
CA LYS A 84 -8.18 -23.05 19.67
C LYS A 84 -7.87 -21.55 19.64
N THR A 85 -6.82 -21.18 20.36
CA THR A 85 -6.14 -19.88 20.16
C THR A 85 -5.50 -19.80 18.77
N SER A 86 -5.29 -18.59 18.25
CA SER A 86 -4.68 -18.39 16.92
C SER A 86 -3.30 -19.05 16.77
N THR A 87 -2.50 -19.14 17.86
CA THR A 87 -1.22 -19.85 17.83
C THR A 87 -1.39 -21.38 17.81
N SER A 88 -2.40 -21.91 18.50
CA SER A 88 -2.69 -23.35 18.50
C SER A 88 -3.26 -23.85 17.18
N ILE A 89 -3.87 -22.98 16.37
CA ILE A 89 -4.34 -23.31 15.01
C ILE A 89 -3.17 -23.74 14.12
N ILE A 90 -2.09 -22.96 14.11
CA ILE A 90 -0.87 -23.28 13.33
C ILE A 90 -0.23 -24.58 13.86
N GLY A 91 -0.17 -24.72 15.19
CA GLY A 91 0.34 -25.93 15.83
C GLY A 91 -0.46 -27.17 15.47
N TYR A 92 -1.79 -27.06 15.43
CA TYR A 92 -2.68 -28.14 15.03
C TYR A 92 -2.43 -28.58 13.58
N LEU A 93 -2.40 -27.62 12.64
CA LEU A 93 -2.15 -27.89 11.22
C LEU A 93 -0.82 -28.62 11.01
N PHE A 94 0.22 -28.22 11.75
CA PHE A 94 1.52 -28.87 11.69
C PHE A 94 1.50 -30.27 12.32
N ASN A 95 0.93 -30.42 13.52
CA ASN A 95 0.88 -31.71 14.23
C ASN A 95 0.06 -32.76 13.49
N LYS A 96 -0.95 -32.34 12.73
CA LYS A 96 -1.77 -33.21 11.87
C LYS A 96 -1.19 -33.40 10.47
N ASN A 97 0.00 -32.88 10.20
CA ASN A 97 0.70 -32.95 8.91
C ASN A 97 -0.05 -32.31 7.72
N PHE A 98 -0.99 -31.38 7.96
CA PHE A 98 -1.58 -30.57 6.89
C PHE A 98 -0.54 -29.62 6.29
N ILE A 99 0.41 -29.13 7.10
CA ILE A 99 1.46 -28.22 6.66
C ILE A 99 2.84 -28.74 7.06
N ASP A 100 3.83 -28.49 6.20
CA ASP A 100 5.23 -28.78 6.49
C ASP A 100 5.89 -27.67 7.34
N LYS A 101 7.18 -27.87 7.66
CA LYS A 101 7.96 -26.93 8.47
C LYS A 101 8.14 -25.57 7.80
N SER A 102 8.23 -25.51 6.47
CA SER A 102 8.35 -24.25 5.74
C SER A 102 7.05 -23.46 5.86
N ASN A 103 5.92 -24.10 5.57
CA ASN A 103 4.59 -23.53 5.65
C ASN A 103 4.22 -23.12 7.09
N TYR A 104 4.71 -23.86 8.10
CA TYR A 104 4.58 -23.48 9.50
C TYR A 104 5.21 -22.12 9.81
N VAL A 105 6.40 -21.84 9.26
CA VAL A 105 7.08 -20.55 9.41
C VAL A 105 6.30 -19.44 8.69
N THR A 106 5.83 -19.70 7.47
CA THR A 106 4.99 -18.75 6.71
C THR A 106 3.72 -18.39 7.49
N MET A 107 3.00 -19.38 8.02
CA MET A 107 1.79 -19.17 8.82
C MET A 107 2.06 -18.38 10.11
N LYS A 108 3.20 -18.61 10.77
CA LYS A 108 3.60 -17.79 11.92
C LYS A 108 3.87 -16.34 11.54
N ASN A 109 4.55 -16.12 10.42
CA ASN A 109 4.80 -14.77 9.90
C ASN A 109 3.49 -14.07 9.52
N PHE A 110 2.55 -14.81 8.94
CA PHE A 110 1.22 -14.31 8.63
C PHE A 110 0.44 -13.90 9.90
N LEU A 111 0.40 -14.76 10.93
CA LEU A 111 -0.21 -14.41 12.22
C LEU A 111 0.43 -13.16 12.84
N ARG A 112 1.77 -13.05 12.78
CA ARG A 112 2.48 -11.86 13.26
C ARG A 112 2.08 -10.61 12.48
N MET A 113 1.99 -10.70 11.16
CA MET A 113 1.56 -9.60 10.30
C MET A 113 0.12 -9.18 10.64
N ARG A 114 -0.80 -10.14 10.79
CA ARG A 114 -2.19 -9.87 11.22
C ARG A 114 -2.23 -9.15 12.57
N ASN A 115 -1.44 -9.60 13.55
CA ASN A 115 -1.44 -8.99 14.88
C ASN A 115 -0.91 -7.56 14.87
N GLU A 116 0.16 -7.31 14.13
CA GLU A 116 0.68 -5.96 13.92
C GLU A 116 -0.36 -5.07 13.24
N ILE A 117 -1.05 -5.54 12.19
CA ILE A 117 -2.10 -4.77 11.52
C ILE A 117 -3.24 -4.40 12.48
N VAL A 118 -3.67 -5.35 13.33
CA VAL A 118 -4.79 -5.12 14.27
C VAL A 118 -4.40 -4.16 15.40
N HIS A 119 -3.17 -4.26 15.92
CA HIS A 119 -2.78 -3.54 17.14
C HIS A 119 -1.91 -2.30 16.87
N ASN A 120 -1.33 -2.17 15.67
CA ASN A 120 -0.45 -1.08 15.29
C ASN A 120 -0.95 -0.40 14.00
N PRO A 121 -1.74 0.69 14.12
CA PRO A 121 -2.28 1.41 12.95
C PRO A 121 -1.20 2.13 12.11
N ASN A 122 0.04 2.18 12.59
CA ASN A 122 1.18 2.77 11.89
C ASN A 122 2.24 1.70 11.55
N HIS A 123 1.81 0.48 11.22
CA HIS A 123 2.72 -0.58 10.83
C HIS A 123 3.50 -0.23 9.53
N ASN A 124 4.67 -0.83 9.38
CA ASN A 124 5.57 -0.53 8.26
C ASN A 124 5.47 -1.50 7.07
N TYR A 125 4.45 -2.37 7.04
CA TYR A 125 4.27 -3.28 5.91
C TYR A 125 3.90 -2.53 4.63
N SER A 126 4.62 -2.81 3.57
CA SER A 126 4.32 -2.35 2.22
C SER A 126 3.17 -3.15 1.60
N ALA A 127 2.49 -2.55 0.62
CA ALA A 127 1.46 -3.23 -0.17
C ALA A 127 1.98 -4.51 -0.86
N MET A 128 3.26 -4.55 -1.24
CA MET A 128 3.87 -5.72 -1.87
C MET A 128 4.06 -6.86 -0.88
N GLU A 129 4.57 -6.57 0.32
CA GLU A 129 4.74 -7.58 1.37
C GLU A 129 3.40 -8.22 1.78
N MET A 130 2.36 -7.40 1.93
CA MET A 130 1.01 -7.87 2.26
C MET A 130 0.43 -8.76 1.15
N LYS A 131 0.61 -8.38 -0.13
CA LYS A 131 0.15 -9.18 -1.27
C LYS A 131 0.88 -10.51 -1.39
N ASN A 132 2.20 -10.51 -1.24
CA ASN A 132 3.00 -11.73 -1.28
C ASN A 132 2.58 -12.68 -0.16
N MET A 133 2.44 -12.17 1.07
CA MET A 133 1.99 -12.97 2.21
C MET A 133 0.60 -13.57 1.99
N LEU A 134 -0.36 -12.79 1.47
CA LEU A 134 -1.69 -13.29 1.12
C LEU A 134 -1.62 -14.43 0.10
N ASN A 135 -0.85 -14.25 -0.98
CA ASN A 135 -0.68 -15.29 -2.00
C ASN A 135 -0.04 -16.56 -1.44
N ASP A 136 0.99 -16.43 -0.61
CA ASP A 136 1.66 -17.57 0.01
C ASP A 136 0.68 -18.35 0.90
N VAL A 137 -0.14 -17.66 1.68
CA VAL A 137 -1.16 -18.27 2.55
C VAL A 137 -2.28 -18.91 1.73
N ASP A 138 -2.79 -18.22 0.69
CA ASP A 138 -3.81 -18.78 -0.19
C ASP A 138 -3.34 -20.06 -0.88
N ASN A 139 -2.07 -20.11 -1.29
CA ASN A 139 -1.44 -21.30 -1.85
C ASN A 139 -1.35 -22.46 -0.85
N ILE A 140 -1.08 -22.17 0.43
CA ILE A 140 -1.06 -23.19 1.48
C ILE A 140 -2.47 -23.71 1.74
N ILE A 141 -3.46 -22.81 1.91
CA ILE A 141 -4.84 -23.19 2.18
C ILE A 141 -5.39 -24.07 1.04
N SER A 142 -5.24 -23.61 -0.20
CA SER A 142 -5.87 -24.24 -1.38
C SER A 142 -5.23 -25.56 -1.80
N ASN A 143 -3.94 -25.78 -1.52
CA ASN A 143 -3.23 -26.98 -1.99
C ASN A 143 -2.95 -28.00 -0.89
N LYS A 144 -3.13 -27.64 0.38
CA LYS A 144 -2.67 -28.46 1.51
C LYS A 144 -3.71 -28.67 2.62
N ILE A 145 -4.70 -27.79 2.73
CA ILE A 145 -5.70 -27.83 3.82
C ILE A 145 -7.07 -28.23 3.28
N ILE A 146 -7.50 -27.59 2.19
CA ILE A 146 -8.69 -27.95 1.40
C ILE A 146 -8.28 -29.02 0.37
#